data_AF-A0AAP8T7M0-F1
#
_entry.id   AF-A0AAP8T7M0-F1
#
_cell.length_a   1.000
_cell.length_b   1.000
_cell.length_c   1.000
_cell.angle_alpha   90.00
_cell.angle_beta   90.00
_cell.angle_gamma   90.00
#
_symmetry.space_group_name_H-M   'P 1'
#
loop_
_entity.id
_entity.type
_entity.pdbx_description
1 polymer ?
#
loop_
_entity_poly.entity_id
_entity_poly.type
_entity_poly.pdbx_seq_one_letter_code
_entity_poly.pdbx_strand_id
1 'polypeptide(L)' 'MEKLSLQTKKAWFAKQRRANFAASLRLEGFVPSPTDGDIKLPTRAAALRAVQLLKA' A
#
# COMPACT_ATOMS: atom_id res chain seq x y z
N MET A 1 30.15 18.73 1.78
CA MET A 1 29.01 17.80 1.69
C MET A 1 29.26 16.86 0.53
N GLU A 2 29.37 15.55 0.77
CA GLU A 2 29.41 14.57 -0.32
C GLU A 2 28.12 14.64 -1.14
N LYS A 3 28.25 14.55 -2.47
CA LYS A 3 27.10 14.58 -3.38
C LYS A 3 26.36 13.25 -3.27
N LEU A 4 25.19 13.25 -2.65
CA LEU A 4 24.34 12.06 -2.55
C LEU A 4 23.96 11.55 -3.94
N SER A 5 24.28 10.29 -4.24
CA SER A 5 23.98 9.69 -5.54
C SER A 5 22.47 9.50 -5.73
N LEU A 6 22.02 9.45 -6.98
CA LEU A 6 20.63 9.11 -7.31
C LEU A 6 20.25 7.72 -6.78
N GLN A 7 21.18 6.76 -6.82
CA GLN A 7 20.95 5.39 -6.34
C GLN A 7 20.71 5.37 -4.83
N THR A 8 21.49 6.15 -4.08
CA THR A 8 21.31 6.32 -2.63
C THR A 8 19.91 6.85 -2.30
N LYS A 9 19.42 7.84 -3.07
CA LYS A 9 18.06 8.38 -2.89
C LYS A 9 16.99 7.33 -3.17
N LYS A 10 17.13 6.55 -4.24
CA LYS A 10 16.19 5.47 -4.59
C LYS A 10 16.16 4.37 -3.52
N ALA A 11 17.32 3.95 -3.03
CA ALA A 11 17.43 2.94 -1.98
C ALA A 11 16.75 3.39 -0.68
N TRP A 12 16.98 4.65 -0.29
CA TRP A 12 16.32 5.24 0.87
C TRP A 12 14.80 5.29 0.70
N PHE A 13 14.30 5.73 -0.46
CA PHE A 13 12.87 5.76 -0.73
C PHE A 13 12.25 4.34 -0.71
N ALA A 14 12.90 3.35 -1.33
CA ALA A 14 12.42 1.97 -1.32
C ALA A 14 12.28 1.41 0.10
N LYS A 15 13.22 1.77 1.00
CA LYS A 15 13.17 1.41 2.42
C LYS A 15 12.00 2.07 3.14
N GLN A 16 11.79 3.36 2.91
CA GLN A 16 10.90 4.16 3.76
C GLN A 16 9.46 4.29 3.25
N ARG A 17 9.21 4.05 1.95
CA ARG A 17 7.91 4.32 1.30
C ARG A 17 6.70 3.70 2.01
N ARG A 18 6.80 2.46 2.49
CA ARG A 18 5.68 1.77 3.16
C ARG A 18 5.35 2.40 4.51
N ALA A 19 6.37 2.69 5.32
CA ALA A 19 6.19 3.32 6.62
C ALA A 19 5.63 4.74 6.49
N ASN A 20 6.13 5.51 5.52
CA ASN A 20 5.63 6.86 5.26
C ASN A 20 4.19 6.86 4.78
N PHE A 21 3.82 5.96 3.87
CA PHE A 21 2.43 5.84 3.41
C PHE A 21 1.47 5.47 4.55
N ALA A 22 1.85 4.50 5.39
CA ALA A 22 1.06 4.16 6.56
C ALA A 22 0.95 5.32 7.57
N ALA A 23 1.99 6.14 7.72
CA ALA A 23 1.93 7.35 8.54
C ALA A 23 0.98 8.40 7.94
N SER A 24 1.02 8.63 6.62
CA SER A 24 0.09 9.51 5.92
C SER A 24 -1.37 9.08 6.13
N LEU A 25 -1.67 7.79 6.00
CA LEU A 25 -3.01 7.25 6.25
C LEU A 25 -3.49 7.54 7.69
N ARG A 26 -2.61 7.43 8.68
CA ARG A 26 -2.95 7.78 10.07
C ARG A 26 -3.26 9.26 10.26
N LEU A 27 -2.57 10.15 9.55
CA LEU A 27 -2.86 11.58 9.58
C LEU A 27 -4.25 11.90 9.03
N GLU A 28 -4.71 11.10 8.06
CA GLU A 28 -6.06 11.21 7.48
C GLU A 28 -7.14 10.48 8.31
N GLY A 29 -6.77 9.88 9.45
CA GLY A 29 -7.70 9.18 10.34
C GLY A 29 -7.95 7.71 10.00
N PHE A 30 -7.23 7.15 9.01
CA PHE A 30 -7.28 5.71 8.74
C PHE A 30 -6.40 4.93 9.72
N VAL A 31 -6.79 3.70 10.03
CA VAL A 31 -6.02 2.77 10.87
C VAL A 31 -5.45 1.66 9.99
N PRO A 32 -4.32 1.88 9.31
CA PRO A 32 -3.72 0.85 8.46
C PRO A 32 -3.12 -0.28 9.31
N SER A 33 -3.42 -1.52 8.93
CA SER A 33 -2.77 -2.72 9.47
C SER A 33 -1.44 -2.96 8.75
N PRO A 34 -0.39 -3.47 9.45
CA PRO A 34 0.86 -3.90 8.81
C PRO A 34 0.65 -4.92 7.67
N THR A 35 -0.43 -5.69 7.71
CA THR A 35 -0.74 -6.76 6.75
C THR A 35 -1.57 -6.30 5.55
N ASP A 36 -2.05 -5.06 5.51
CA ASP A 36 -2.95 -4.59 4.44
C ASP A 36 -2.32 -4.69 3.05
N GLY A 37 -1.00 -4.52 2.96
CA GLY A 37 -0.25 -4.66 1.71
C GLY A 37 -0.08 -6.11 1.23
N ASP A 38 -0.36 -7.09 2.08
CA ASP A 38 -0.21 -8.52 1.79
C ASP A 38 -1.55 -9.19 1.45
N ILE A 39 -2.67 -8.44 1.58
CA ILE A 39 -4.00 -8.93 1.22
C ILE A 39 -4.03 -9.15 -0.30
N LYS A 40 -4.09 -10.41 -0.71
CA LYS A 40 -4.30 -10.76 -2.11
C LYS A 40 -5.70 -10.34 -2.53
N LEU A 41 -5.77 -9.34 -3.41
CA LEU A 41 -7.03 -8.91 -3.99
C LEU A 41 -7.61 -10.01 -4.89
N PRO A 42 -8.95 -10.21 -4.88
CA PRO A 42 -9.60 -11.15 -5.77
C PRO A 42 -9.42 -10.72 -7.22
N THR A 43 -9.46 -11.71 -8.12
CA THR A 43 -9.53 -11.41 -9.56
C THR A 43 -10.85 -10.69 -9.87
N ARG A 44 -10.85 -9.89 -10.94
CA ARG A 44 -12.05 -9.16 -11.39
C ARG A 44 -13.29 -10.07 -11.50
N ALA A 45 -13.12 -11.26 -12.08
CA ALA A 45 -14.21 -12.22 -12.24
C ALA A 45 -14.75 -12.72 -10.88
N ALA A 46 -13.86 -12.99 -9.91
CA ALA A 46 -14.27 -13.39 -8.56
C ALA A 46 -15.00 -12.25 -7.82
N ALA A 47 -14.50 -11.01 -7.93
CA ALA A 47 -15.15 -9.85 -7.34
C ALA A 47 -16.56 -9.60 -7.91
N LEU A 48 -16.74 -9.71 -9.24
CA LEU A 48 -18.04 -9.53 -9.89
C LEU A 48 -19.07 -10.59 -9.44
N ARG A 49 -18.66 -11.85 -9.34
CA ARG A 49 -19.54 -12.92 -8.83
C ARG A 49 -19.97 -12.65 -7.39
N ALA A 50 -19.05 -12.22 -6.53
CA ALA A 50 -19.37 -11.90 -5.14
C ALA A 50 -20.43 -10.78 -5.03
N VAL A 51 -20.30 -9.73 -5.84
CA VAL A 51 -21.27 -8.63 -5.88
C VAL A 51 -22.63 -9.08 -6.40
N GLN A 52 -22.67 -9.95 -7.41
CA GLN A 52 -23.92 -10.50 -7.95
C GLN A 52 -24.65 -11.36 -6.92
N LEU A 53 -23.93 -12.20 -6.18
CA LEU A 53 -24.50 -13.06 -5.13
C LEU A 53 -25.05 -12.26 -3.94
N LEU A 54 -24.46 -11.12 -3.60
CA LEU A 54 -24.96 -10.24 -2.52
C LEU A 54 -26.24 -9.47 -2.88
N LYS A 55 -26.59 -9.40 -4.17
CA LYS A 55 -27.77 -8.68 -4.67
C LYS A 55 -28.97 -9.59 -4.95
N ALA A 56 -28.79 -10.91 -4.85
CA ALA A 56 -29.85 -11.91 -5.00
C ALA A 56 -30.47 -12.22 -3.63
#